data_AF-A0A538CDM9-F1
#
_entry.id   AF-A0A538CDM9-F1
#
_cell.length_a   1.000
_cell.length_b   1.000
_cell.length_c   1.000
_cell.angle_alpha   90.00
_cell.angle_beta   90.00
_cell.angle_gamma   90.00
#
_symmetry.space_group_name_H-M   'P 1'
#
loop_
_entity.id
_entity.type
_entity.pdbx_description
1 polymer ?
#
loop_
_entity_poly.entity_id
_entity_poly.type
_entity_poly.pdbx_seq_one_letter_code
_entity_poly.pdbx_strand_id
1 'polypeptide(L)'
;MHPYSWALHWDVLLVIAALAAAYYLSQRRWPSDTRQRAAFDLAVILLLAVYITPLHTIALHYLLSIHFLQNVATAEWAPGLVVYAVAPALGRTVARFIHPLIALPLWLATYFVWHIPVIYDAALNRPHSLLHVEHLTYFVAGVLMWWPVVHGAYSDGVKAAYLFAAFVLASPLGLLLALLPRPVYGFYK
;
A
#
# COMPACT_ATOMS: atom_id res chain seq x y z
N MET A 1 22.65 11.27 4.61
CA MET A 1 21.60 12.29 4.86
C MET A 1 21.45 12.47 6.36
N HIS A 2 20.83 13.55 6.85
CA HIS A 2 20.57 13.73 8.29
C HIS A 2 19.25 13.02 8.67
N PRO A 3 19.11 12.33 9.82
CA PRO A 3 17.94 11.49 10.10
C PRO A 3 16.62 12.26 10.18
N TYR A 4 16.68 13.56 10.50
CA TYR A 4 15.51 14.45 10.56
C TYR A 4 15.23 15.19 9.23
N SER A 5 15.85 14.76 8.13
CA SER A 5 15.62 15.39 6.82
C SER A 5 14.24 15.05 6.31
N TRP A 6 13.52 16.08 5.87
CA TRP A 6 12.27 15.92 5.14
C TRP A 6 12.57 15.54 3.70
N ALA A 7 11.72 14.72 3.10
CA ALA A 7 11.87 14.26 1.73
C ALA A 7 10.71 14.81 0.89
N LEU A 8 11.01 15.75 -0.01
CA LEU A 8 10.00 16.32 -0.89
C LEU A 8 10.01 15.59 -2.23
N HIS A 9 9.14 14.60 -2.36
CA HIS A 9 8.97 13.82 -3.59
C HIS A 9 7.75 14.33 -4.36
N TRP A 10 8.00 15.10 -5.42
CA TRP A 10 6.93 15.73 -6.22
C TRP A 10 5.98 14.70 -6.85
N ASP A 11 6.52 13.57 -7.25
CA ASP A 11 5.79 12.43 -7.80
C ASP A 11 4.82 11.82 -6.77
N VAL A 12 5.25 11.60 -5.52
CA VAL A 12 4.35 11.13 -4.44
C VAL A 12 3.25 12.15 -4.19
N LEU A 13 3.58 13.43 -4.14
CA LEU A 13 2.59 14.50 -3.98
C LEU A 13 1.60 14.54 -5.15
N LEU A 14 2.06 14.31 -6.39
CA LEU A 14 1.19 14.22 -7.57
C LEU A 14 0.25 13.02 -7.48
N VAL A 15 0.72 11.86 -7.03
CA VAL A 15 -0.12 10.66 -6.84
C VAL A 15 -1.16 10.88 -5.73
N ILE A 16 -0.77 11.45 -4.59
CA ILE A 16 -1.69 11.80 -3.49
C ILE A 16 -2.72 12.84 -3.95
N ALA A 17 -2.28 13.86 -4.72
CA ALA A 17 -3.17 14.86 -5.28
C ALA A 17 -4.16 14.25 -6.30
N ALA A 18 -3.71 13.33 -7.15
CA ALA A 18 -4.57 12.61 -8.07
C ALA A 18 -5.60 11.73 -7.33
N LEU A 19 -5.18 11.05 -6.27
CA LEU A 19 -6.05 10.28 -5.38
C LEU A 19 -7.11 11.17 -4.71
N ALA A 20 -6.70 12.33 -4.17
CA ALA A 20 -7.61 13.32 -3.59
C ALA A 20 -8.59 13.88 -4.63
N ALA A 21 -8.11 14.23 -5.82
CA ALA A 21 -8.96 14.70 -6.90
C ALA A 21 -9.99 13.63 -7.31
N ALA A 22 -9.58 12.37 -7.47
CA ALA A 22 -10.48 11.27 -7.79
C ALA A 22 -11.54 11.09 -6.70
N TYR A 23 -11.15 11.14 -5.41
CA TYR A 23 -12.07 11.09 -4.29
C TYR A 23 -13.08 12.23 -4.34
N TYR A 24 -12.64 13.49 -4.41
CA TYR A 24 -13.53 14.66 -4.44
C TYR A 24 -14.43 14.71 -5.67
N LEU A 25 -13.96 14.25 -6.83
CA LEU A 25 -14.80 14.12 -8.02
C LEU A 25 -15.89 13.06 -7.82
N SER A 26 -15.57 11.93 -7.16
CA SER A 26 -16.57 10.91 -6.84
C SER A 26 -17.70 11.44 -5.94
N GLN A 27 -17.39 12.39 -5.04
CA GLN A 27 -18.36 12.97 -4.10
C GLN A 27 -19.51 13.71 -4.79
N ARG A 28 -19.30 14.20 -6.04
CA ARG A 28 -20.35 14.87 -6.82
C ARG A 28 -21.52 13.94 -7.17
N ARG A 29 -21.25 12.64 -7.31
CA ARG A 29 -22.24 11.64 -7.72
C ARG A 29 -22.55 10.62 -6.63
N TRP A 30 -21.60 10.36 -5.75
CA TRP A 30 -21.73 9.44 -4.63
C TRP A 30 -21.16 10.07 -3.36
N PRO A 31 -21.94 10.90 -2.64
CA PRO A 31 -21.47 11.56 -1.45
C PRO A 31 -21.18 10.57 -0.32
N SER A 32 -20.00 10.68 0.26
CA SER A 32 -19.51 9.91 1.41
C SER A 32 -20.02 10.51 2.72
N ASP A 33 -20.26 9.63 3.70
CA ASP A 33 -20.57 10.02 5.09
C ASP A 33 -19.31 10.50 5.86
N THR A 34 -19.50 10.91 7.12
CA THR A 34 -18.41 11.41 7.98
C THR A 34 -17.32 10.37 8.23
N ARG A 35 -17.67 9.09 8.39
CA ARG A 35 -16.70 8.02 8.66
C ARG A 35 -15.83 7.75 7.44
N GLN A 36 -16.45 7.74 6.27
CA GLN A 36 -15.76 7.56 5.00
C GLN A 36 -14.82 8.72 4.69
N ARG A 37 -15.21 9.97 4.98
CA ARG A 37 -14.32 11.14 4.88
C ARG A 37 -13.15 11.03 5.85
N ALA A 38 -13.42 10.73 7.12
CA ALA A 38 -12.37 10.56 8.12
C ALA A 38 -11.37 9.44 7.73
N ALA A 39 -11.85 8.34 7.16
CA ALA A 39 -10.99 7.28 6.65
C ALA A 39 -10.13 7.75 5.47
N PHE A 40 -10.71 8.53 4.54
CA PHE A 40 -9.95 9.13 3.44
C PHE A 40 -8.86 10.07 3.95
N ASP A 41 -9.23 10.98 4.85
CA ASP A 41 -8.31 11.94 5.46
C ASP A 41 -7.17 11.21 6.19
N LEU A 42 -7.50 10.16 6.95
CA LEU A 42 -6.50 9.32 7.62
C LEU A 42 -5.58 8.62 6.62
N ALA A 43 -6.09 8.12 5.50
CA ALA A 43 -5.26 7.51 4.47
C ALA A 43 -4.26 8.51 3.87
N VAL A 44 -4.72 9.72 3.56
CA VAL A 44 -3.86 10.80 3.03
C VAL A 44 -2.81 11.21 4.07
N ILE A 45 -3.21 11.38 5.33
CA ILE A 45 -2.30 11.71 6.43
C ILE A 45 -1.22 10.62 6.59
N LEU A 46 -1.61 9.34 6.53
CA LEU A 46 -0.65 8.22 6.62
C LEU A 46 0.34 8.24 5.46
N LEU A 47 -0.13 8.43 4.23
CA LEU A 47 0.75 8.51 3.05
C LEU A 47 1.73 9.68 3.15
N LEU A 48 1.25 10.86 3.54
CA LEU A 48 2.12 12.02 3.78
C LEU A 48 3.11 11.76 4.92
N ALA A 49 2.67 11.11 6.00
CA ALA A 49 3.53 10.79 7.13
C ALA A 49 4.70 9.89 6.71
N VAL A 50 4.45 8.81 5.97
CA VAL A 50 5.50 7.84 5.63
C VAL A 50 6.42 8.31 4.50
N TYR A 51 5.97 9.20 3.61
CA TYR A 51 6.77 9.64 2.45
C TYR A 51 7.40 11.03 2.56
N ILE A 52 6.78 11.97 3.28
CA ILE A 52 7.23 13.37 3.31
C ILE A 52 8.04 13.69 4.56
N THR A 53 7.71 13.04 5.67
CA THR A 53 8.36 13.30 6.96
C THR A 53 9.70 12.55 7.06
N PRO A 54 10.50 12.82 8.11
CA PRO A 54 11.74 12.08 8.37
C PRO A 54 11.61 10.55 8.43
N LEU A 55 10.39 10.01 8.59
CA LEU A 55 10.16 8.57 8.51
C LEU A 55 10.68 7.96 7.21
N HIS A 56 10.54 8.67 6.08
CA HIS A 56 11.09 8.21 4.80
C HIS A 56 12.62 8.12 4.83
N THR A 57 13.28 9.16 5.36
CA THR A 57 14.75 9.19 5.48
C THR A 57 15.23 8.08 6.42
N ILE A 58 14.53 7.85 7.52
CA ILE A 58 14.84 6.78 8.49
C ILE A 58 14.63 5.40 7.86
N ALA A 59 13.55 5.20 7.12
CA ALA A 59 13.26 3.97 6.38
C ALA A 59 14.39 3.62 5.39
N LEU A 60 14.80 4.58 4.56
CA LEU A 60 15.76 4.30 3.50
C LEU A 60 17.21 4.20 3.96
N HIS A 61 17.60 4.93 5.02
CA HIS A 61 19.01 5.09 5.37
C HIS A 61 19.42 4.56 6.75
N TYR A 62 18.47 4.18 7.61
CA TYR A 62 18.80 3.86 9.01
C TYR A 62 18.17 2.56 9.52
N LEU A 63 16.85 2.40 9.40
CA LEU A 63 16.13 1.33 10.07
C LEU A 63 15.26 0.54 9.10
N LEU A 64 15.63 -0.72 8.89
CA LEU A 64 14.87 -1.69 8.11
C LEU A 64 13.45 -1.89 8.65
N SER A 65 13.25 -1.82 9.97
CA SER A 65 11.91 -1.93 10.58
C SER A 65 10.99 -0.77 10.19
N ILE A 66 11.52 0.45 10.06
CA ILE A 66 10.74 1.61 9.60
C ILE A 66 10.45 1.52 8.11
N HIS A 67 11.38 0.95 7.32
CA HIS A 67 11.11 0.62 5.92
C HIS A 67 9.97 -0.38 5.76
N PHE A 68 9.96 -1.47 6.54
CA PHE A 68 8.85 -2.42 6.51
C PHE A 68 7.53 -1.80 6.99
N LEU A 69 7.56 -0.95 8.01
CA LEU A 69 6.38 -0.21 8.44
C LEU A 69 5.85 0.71 7.34
N GLN A 70 6.73 1.39 6.59
CA GLN A 70 6.35 2.19 5.44
C GLN A 70 5.69 1.33 4.34
N ASN A 71 6.22 0.14 4.07
CA ASN A 71 5.62 -0.78 3.10
C ASN A 71 4.23 -1.25 3.56
N VAL A 72 4.06 -1.64 4.83
CA VAL A 72 2.76 -2.03 5.38
C VAL A 72 1.75 -0.88 5.31
N ALA A 73 2.15 0.32 5.71
CA ALA A 73 1.29 1.50 5.64
C ALA A 73 0.83 1.79 4.21
N THR A 74 1.73 1.65 3.24
CA THR A 74 1.48 1.96 1.82
C THR A 74 0.69 0.87 1.10
N ALA A 75 0.96 -0.40 1.41
CA ALA A 75 0.42 -1.55 0.70
C ALA A 75 -0.85 -2.13 1.35
N GLU A 76 -1.10 -1.85 2.63
CA GLU A 76 -2.24 -2.42 3.37
C GLU A 76 -3.13 -1.34 4.00
N TRP A 77 -2.57 -0.47 4.84
CA TRP A 77 -3.39 0.41 5.67
C TRP A 77 -4.02 1.54 4.87
N ALA A 78 -3.23 2.32 4.14
CA ALA A 78 -3.74 3.42 3.32
C ALA A 78 -4.68 2.91 2.21
N PRO A 79 -4.37 1.82 1.47
CA PRO A 79 -5.31 1.24 0.51
C PRO A 79 -6.63 0.79 1.15
N GLY A 80 -6.59 0.12 2.30
CA GLY A 80 -7.79 -0.34 2.99
C GLY A 80 -8.70 0.82 3.42
N LEU A 81 -8.10 1.90 3.94
CA LEU A 81 -8.82 3.13 4.29
C LEU A 81 -9.40 3.84 3.06
N VAL A 82 -8.65 3.90 1.95
CA VAL A 82 -9.14 4.46 0.68
C VAL A 82 -10.32 3.65 0.15
N VAL A 83 -10.24 2.32 0.15
CA VAL A 83 -11.34 1.45 -0.27
C VAL A 83 -12.57 1.66 0.62
N TYR A 84 -12.38 1.75 1.94
CA TYR A 84 -13.47 2.03 2.88
C TYR A 84 -14.12 3.40 2.66
N ALA A 85 -13.33 4.41 2.30
CA ALA A 85 -13.82 5.75 2.01
C ALA A 85 -14.71 5.83 0.76
N VAL A 86 -14.59 4.88 -0.17
CA VAL A 86 -15.42 4.81 -1.37
C VAL A 86 -16.87 4.55 -1.00
N ALA A 87 -17.78 5.40 -1.48
CA ALA A 87 -19.22 5.25 -1.28
C ALA A 87 -19.70 3.83 -1.67
N PRO A 88 -20.54 3.15 -0.87
CA PRO A 88 -20.87 1.73 -1.10
C PRO A 88 -21.50 1.44 -2.46
N ALA A 89 -22.24 2.40 -3.04
CA ALA A 89 -22.83 2.26 -4.37
C ALA A 89 -21.76 2.16 -5.48
N LEU A 90 -20.75 3.03 -5.44
CA LEU A 90 -19.61 2.99 -6.35
C LEU A 90 -18.76 1.74 -6.08
N GLY A 91 -18.45 1.49 -4.81
CA GLY A 91 -17.69 0.33 -4.35
C GLY A 91 -18.24 -1.00 -4.88
N ARG A 92 -19.54 -1.24 -4.69
CA ARG A 92 -20.22 -2.45 -5.19
C ARG A 92 -20.25 -2.54 -6.72
N THR A 93 -20.28 -1.42 -7.42
CA THR A 93 -20.24 -1.41 -8.90
C THR A 93 -18.89 -1.89 -9.40
N VAL A 94 -17.81 -1.36 -8.83
CA VAL A 94 -16.43 -1.74 -9.16
C VAL A 94 -16.13 -3.17 -8.69
N ALA A 95 -16.69 -3.61 -7.56
CA ALA A 95 -16.45 -4.95 -7.01
C ALA A 95 -16.84 -6.09 -7.97
N ARG A 96 -17.75 -5.83 -8.92
CA ARG A 96 -18.11 -6.80 -9.97
C ARG A 96 -16.95 -7.18 -10.89
N PHE A 97 -15.95 -6.32 -10.99
CA PHE A 97 -14.77 -6.52 -11.82
C PHE A 97 -13.54 -7.01 -11.04
N ILE A 98 -13.64 -7.10 -9.70
CA ILE A 98 -12.52 -7.47 -8.83
C ILE A 98 -12.86 -8.78 -8.12
N HIS A 99 -12.33 -9.87 -8.67
CA HIS A 99 -12.53 -11.20 -8.11
C HIS A 99 -11.46 -11.51 -7.04
N PRO A 100 -11.83 -12.01 -5.84
CA PRO A 100 -10.88 -12.28 -4.76
C PRO A 100 -9.78 -13.29 -5.15
N LEU A 101 -10.13 -14.32 -5.93
CA LEU A 101 -9.15 -15.30 -6.43
C LEU A 101 -8.16 -14.74 -7.46
N ILE A 102 -8.35 -13.51 -7.93
CA ILE A 102 -7.41 -12.80 -8.80
C ILE A 102 -6.67 -11.73 -7.98
N ALA A 103 -7.41 -10.97 -7.16
CA ALA A 103 -6.86 -9.91 -6.34
C ALA A 103 -5.79 -10.41 -5.35
N LEU A 104 -6.05 -11.52 -4.66
CA LEU A 104 -5.10 -12.06 -3.68
C LEU A 104 -3.80 -12.55 -4.32
N PRO A 105 -3.80 -13.38 -5.38
CA PRO A 105 -2.56 -13.73 -6.07
C PRO A 105 -1.82 -12.53 -6.65
N LEU A 106 -2.51 -11.53 -7.20
CA LEU A 106 -1.85 -10.31 -7.69
C LEU A 106 -1.17 -9.53 -6.57
N TRP A 107 -1.83 -9.43 -5.41
CA TRP A 107 -1.26 -8.79 -4.23
C TRP A 107 -0.03 -9.54 -3.71
N LEU A 108 -0.14 -10.86 -3.55
CA LEU A 108 1.01 -11.69 -3.17
C LEU A 108 2.15 -11.60 -4.18
N ALA A 109 1.85 -11.72 -5.48
CA ALA A 109 2.86 -11.61 -6.53
C ALA A 109 3.59 -10.27 -6.47
N THR A 110 2.87 -9.17 -6.23
CA THR A 110 3.48 -7.84 -6.05
C THR A 110 4.46 -7.85 -4.88
N TYR A 111 4.06 -8.38 -3.72
CA TYR A 111 4.95 -8.53 -2.56
C TYR A 111 6.18 -9.37 -2.89
N PHE A 112 6.01 -10.58 -3.42
CA PHE A 112 7.14 -11.47 -3.67
C PHE A 112 8.08 -10.94 -4.75
N VAL A 113 7.57 -10.39 -5.85
CA VAL A 113 8.37 -9.89 -6.97
C VAL A 113 9.28 -8.74 -6.54
N TRP A 114 8.74 -7.77 -5.80
CA TRP A 114 9.54 -6.62 -5.36
C TRP A 114 10.57 -6.97 -4.30
N HIS A 115 10.36 -8.06 -3.54
CA HIS A 115 11.36 -8.55 -2.60
C HIS A 115 12.37 -9.54 -3.23
N ILE A 116 12.33 -9.78 -4.54
CA ILE A 116 13.41 -10.50 -5.24
C ILE A 116 14.65 -9.59 -5.23
N PRO A 117 15.81 -10.04 -4.70
CA PRO A 117 16.98 -9.18 -4.48
C PRO A 117 17.44 -8.40 -5.72
N VAL A 118 17.46 -9.04 -6.88
CA VAL A 118 17.86 -8.40 -8.14
C VAL A 118 16.89 -7.30 -8.58
N ILE A 119 15.60 -7.50 -8.34
CA ILE A 119 14.54 -6.53 -8.69
C ILE A 119 14.57 -5.37 -7.72
N TYR A 120 14.70 -5.67 -6.42
CA TYR A 120 14.77 -4.66 -5.37
C TYR A 120 16.03 -3.79 -5.48
N ASP A 121 17.21 -4.41 -5.70
CA ASP A 121 18.44 -3.65 -5.93
C ASP A 121 18.32 -2.80 -7.20
N ALA A 122 17.65 -3.28 -8.26
CA ALA A 122 17.39 -2.47 -9.45
C ALA A 122 16.44 -1.30 -9.18
N ALA A 123 15.51 -1.44 -8.22
CA ALA A 123 14.60 -0.38 -7.79
C ALA A 123 15.33 0.71 -7.00
N LEU A 124 16.14 0.29 -6.03
CA LEU A 124 16.97 1.18 -5.21
C LEU A 124 18.00 1.96 -6.03
N ASN A 125 18.58 1.34 -7.07
CA ASN A 125 19.49 2.01 -7.99
C ASN A 125 18.79 2.99 -8.96
N ARG A 126 17.45 2.98 -9.02
CA ARG A 126 16.65 3.88 -9.86
C ARG A 126 15.53 4.55 -9.04
N PRO A 127 15.90 5.36 -8.03
CA PRO A 127 14.96 5.86 -7.02
C PRO A 127 13.87 6.75 -7.60
N HIS A 128 14.12 7.43 -8.72
CA HIS A 128 13.14 8.33 -9.36
C HIS A 128 12.24 7.67 -10.41
N SER A 129 12.34 6.35 -10.62
CA SER A 129 11.52 5.64 -11.62
C SER A 129 11.00 4.31 -11.08
N LEU A 130 11.86 3.29 -11.02
CA LEU A 130 11.46 1.92 -10.70
C LEU A 130 10.94 1.80 -9.26
N LEU A 131 11.50 2.57 -8.33
CA LEU A 131 11.01 2.65 -6.94
C LEU A 131 9.61 3.28 -6.84
N HIS A 132 9.26 4.22 -7.71
CA HIS A 132 7.90 4.77 -7.74
C HIS A 132 6.90 3.77 -8.34
N VAL A 133 7.34 2.99 -9.34
CA VAL A 133 6.53 1.89 -9.89
C VAL A 133 6.28 0.85 -8.81
N GLU A 134 7.29 0.51 -8.01
CA GLU A 134 7.13 -0.37 -6.85
C GLU A 134 6.04 0.13 -5.90
N HIS A 135 6.19 1.36 -5.37
CA HIS A 135 5.21 1.93 -4.44
C HIS A 135 3.80 2.03 -5.04
N LEU A 136 3.67 2.42 -6.31
CA LEU A 136 2.39 2.47 -6.99
C LEU A 136 1.76 1.09 -7.13
N THR A 137 2.54 0.08 -7.52
CA THR A 137 2.03 -1.30 -7.64
C THR A 137 1.63 -1.86 -6.28
N TYR A 138 2.37 -1.57 -5.21
CA TYR A 138 1.97 -1.92 -3.84
C TYR A 138 0.62 -1.31 -3.46
N PHE A 139 0.46 -0.01 -3.68
CA PHE A 139 -0.78 0.68 -3.36
C PHE A 139 -1.97 0.13 -4.16
N VAL A 140 -1.81 -0.03 -5.48
CA VAL A 140 -2.86 -0.58 -6.36
C VAL A 140 -3.20 -2.01 -5.99
N ALA A 141 -2.20 -2.85 -5.75
CA ALA A 141 -2.40 -4.23 -5.30
C ALA A 141 -3.15 -4.27 -3.96
N GLY A 142 -2.81 -3.39 -3.02
CA GLY A 142 -3.51 -3.24 -1.75
C GLY A 142 -4.98 -2.87 -1.93
N VAL A 143 -5.27 -1.92 -2.85
CA VAL A 143 -6.64 -1.52 -3.17
C VAL A 143 -7.42 -2.71 -3.73
N LEU A 144 -6.82 -3.48 -4.64
CA LEU A 144 -7.44 -4.69 -5.19
C LEU A 144 -7.68 -5.74 -4.10
N MET A 145 -6.74 -5.94 -3.19
CA MET A 145 -6.85 -6.92 -2.10
C MET A 145 -8.01 -6.59 -1.16
N TRP A 146 -8.17 -5.32 -0.77
CA TRP A 146 -9.23 -4.87 0.14
C TRP A 146 -10.61 -4.76 -0.51
N TRP A 147 -10.71 -4.58 -1.83
CA TRP A 147 -11.98 -4.33 -2.49
C TRP A 147 -13.05 -5.43 -2.27
N PRO A 148 -12.73 -6.74 -2.45
CA PRO A 148 -13.68 -7.82 -2.19
C PRO A 148 -14.12 -7.90 -0.72
N VAL A 149 -13.27 -7.46 0.21
CA VAL A 149 -13.54 -7.50 1.65
C VAL A 149 -14.54 -6.39 2.02
N VAL A 150 -14.27 -5.16 1.59
CA VAL A 150 -15.08 -4.00 1.96
C VAL A 150 -16.40 -3.96 1.17
N HIS A 151 -16.33 -4.15 -0.15
CA HIS A 151 -17.47 -3.94 -1.06
C HIS A 151 -18.02 -5.21 -1.70
N GLY A 152 -17.35 -6.35 -1.53
CA GLY A 152 -17.81 -7.63 -2.06
C GLY A 152 -19.02 -8.19 -1.32
N ALA A 153 -19.89 -8.85 -2.08
CA ALA A 153 -21.10 -9.51 -1.59
C ALA A 153 -20.82 -10.95 -1.09
N TYR A 154 -19.77 -11.10 -0.29
CA TYR A 154 -19.37 -12.36 0.34
C TYR A 154 -19.80 -12.40 1.80
N SER A 155 -20.00 -13.61 2.36
CA SER A 155 -20.25 -13.77 3.79
C SER A 155 -19.02 -13.37 4.61
N ASP A 156 -19.24 -13.00 5.88
CA ASP A 156 -18.16 -12.60 6.78
C ASP A 156 -17.13 -13.72 6.98
N GLY A 157 -17.57 -14.99 6.97
CA GLY A 157 -16.68 -16.15 7.03
C GLY A 157 -15.74 -16.27 5.83
N VAL A 158 -16.23 -15.99 4.62
CA VAL A 158 -15.39 -15.98 3.40
C VAL A 158 -14.40 -14.82 3.43
N LYS A 159 -14.84 -13.64 3.88
CA LYS A 159 -13.96 -12.46 4.04
C LYS A 159 -12.87 -12.70 5.09
N ALA A 160 -13.23 -13.31 6.21
CA ALA A 160 -12.28 -13.69 7.26
C ALA A 160 -11.26 -14.72 6.76
N ALA A 161 -11.72 -15.77 6.06
CA ALA A 161 -10.83 -16.77 5.46
C ALA A 161 -9.89 -16.15 4.41
N TYR A 162 -10.39 -15.21 3.61
CA TYR A 162 -9.60 -14.48 2.62
C TYR A 162 -8.50 -13.64 3.26
N LEU A 163 -8.83 -12.86 4.30
CA LEU A 163 -7.84 -12.06 5.05
C LEU A 163 -6.84 -12.95 5.79
N PHE A 164 -7.30 -14.06 6.37
CA PHE A 164 -6.45 -15.04 7.01
C PHE A 164 -5.47 -15.67 6.01
N ALA A 165 -5.93 -16.04 4.82
CA ALA A 165 -5.07 -16.53 3.76
C ALA A 165 -4.05 -15.47 3.32
N ALA A 166 -4.45 -14.21 3.16
CA ALA A 166 -3.53 -13.11 2.86
C ALA A 166 -2.43 -12.99 3.91
N PHE A 167 -2.79 -13.01 5.20
CA PHE A 167 -1.85 -12.98 6.31
C PHE A 167 -0.89 -14.19 6.29
N VAL A 168 -1.41 -15.41 6.21
CA VAL A 168 -0.60 -16.64 6.24
C VAL A 168 0.34 -16.72 5.03
N LEU A 169 -0.09 -16.29 3.84
CA LEU A 169 0.71 -16.38 2.63
C LEU A 169 1.77 -15.28 2.53
N ALA A 170 1.52 -14.10 3.10
CA ALA A 170 2.51 -13.01 3.14
C ALA A 170 3.52 -13.16 4.30
N SER A 171 3.11 -13.78 5.42
CA SER A 171 3.94 -13.93 6.63
C SER A 171 5.31 -14.57 6.40
N PRO A 172 5.50 -15.61 5.55
CA PRO A 172 6.81 -16.19 5.28
C PRO A 172 7.81 -15.19 4.74
N LEU A 173 7.37 -14.23 3.92
CA LEU A 173 8.24 -13.19 3.38
C LEU A 173 8.71 -12.25 4.49
N GLY A 174 7.79 -11.78 5.33
CA GLY A 174 8.12 -10.93 6.48
C GLY A 174 9.02 -11.65 7.50
N LEU A 175 8.74 -12.91 7.80
CA LEU A 175 9.52 -13.72 8.73
C LEU A 175 10.93 -14.01 8.19
N LEU A 176 11.03 -14.39 6.92
CA LEU A 176 12.32 -14.61 6.26
C LEU A 176 13.18 -13.34 6.36
N LEU A 177 12.64 -12.20 5.94
CA LEU A 177 13.35 -10.92 5.94
C LEU A 177 13.72 -10.43 7.35
N ALA A 178 12.89 -10.70 8.36
CA ALA A 178 13.16 -10.34 9.74
C ALA A 178 14.23 -11.21 10.42
N LEU A 179 14.34 -12.49 10.04
CA LEU A 179 15.26 -13.44 10.66
C LEU A 179 16.61 -13.56 9.95
N LEU A 180 16.78 -12.90 8.81
CA LEU A 180 18.03 -12.93 8.07
C LEU A 180 19.13 -12.18 8.83
N PRO A 181 20.24 -12.84 9.22
CA PRO A 181 21.29 -12.25 10.05
C PRO A 181 22.17 -11.22 9.32
N ARG A 182 21.98 -11.06 8.00
CA ARG A 182 22.63 -10.04 7.17
C ARG A 182 21.58 -9.49 6.19
N PRO A 183 21.63 -8.19 5.85
CA PRO A 183 20.78 -7.66 4.80
C PRO A 183 21.04 -8.44 3.51
N VAL A 184 19.97 -8.99 2.92
CA VAL A 184 20.06 -9.73 1.65
C VAL A 184 20.34 -8.79 0.49
N TYR A 185 19.88 -7.54 0.61
CA TYR A 185 20.03 -6.53 -0.42
C TYR A 185 21.40 -5.86 -0.30
N GLY A 186 22.12 -5.80 -1.43
CA GLY A 186 23.48 -5.25 -1.49
C GLY A 186 23.54 -3.77 -1.13
N PHE A 187 22.43 -3.06 -1.28
CA PHE A 187 22.29 -1.64 -0.95
C PHE A 187 22.47 -1.30 0.54
N TYR A 188 22.14 -2.22 1.45
CA TYR A 188 22.28 -2.03 2.90
C TYR A 188 23.60 -2.59 3.46
N LYS A 189 24.54 -3.01 2.59
CA LYS A 189 25.90 -3.39 3.01
C LYS A 189 26.81 -2.18 3.20
#